data_AF-A0A1K1NB27-F1
#
_entry.id   AF-A0A1K1NB27-F1
#
_cell.length_a   1.000
_cell.length_b   1.000
_cell.length_c   1.000
_cell.angle_alpha   90.00
_cell.angle_beta   90.00
_cell.angle_gamma   90.00
#
_symmetry.space_group_name_H-M   'P 1'
#
loop_
_entity.id
_entity.type
_entity.pdbx_description
1 polymer ?
#
loop_
_entity_poly.entity_id
_entity_poly.type
_entity_poly.pdbx_seq_one_letter_code
_entity_poly.pdbx_strand_id
1 'polypeptide(L)'
;MFKPLRVTLGTALAALSLILSPQVLAHSDIEVSVVGGKLVVDEENHAPAAFGTGYKIFEGDFGDLAGGPLGTDDPGFLASGGTFLSGEQLWYNGLGTLSFWNGSSWGAAPGGVTLGVEDALGSTTLFSASGVTNSLGAIDQSDSGGGIHAHIDFAVSDLNPAGAYLVTLSLTSLDASGGLPAPYADSDPFHIVFNRGLSGEAFEASIATLTTPVPEPESYAMFLAGLALCAQVVRRRQRRNG
;
A
#
# COMPACT_ATOMS: atom_id res chain seq x y z
N MET A 1 19.30 61.85 -30.47
CA MET A 1 17.98 61.59 -29.87
C MET A 1 17.57 60.16 -30.17
N PHE A 2 17.96 59.21 -29.33
CA PHE A 2 17.52 57.81 -29.41
C PHE A 2 17.20 57.36 -27.98
N LYS A 3 15.93 57.11 -27.69
CA LYS A 3 15.49 56.50 -26.43
C LYS A 3 15.46 54.98 -26.62
N PRO A 4 16.14 54.17 -25.80
CA PRO A 4 15.97 52.73 -25.82
C PRO A 4 14.67 52.32 -25.13
N LEU A 5 13.94 51.42 -25.78
CA LEU A 5 12.72 50.76 -25.33
C LEU A 5 13.06 49.78 -24.20
N ARG A 6 12.41 49.94 -23.04
CA ARG A 6 12.51 49.02 -21.90
C ARG A 6 11.72 47.74 -22.21
N VAL A 7 12.38 46.59 -22.23
CA VAL A 7 11.73 45.27 -22.22
C VAL A 7 11.58 44.86 -20.76
N THR A 8 10.34 44.87 -20.25
CA THR A 8 9.99 44.26 -18.97
C THR A 8 9.92 42.74 -19.13
N LEU A 9 10.87 42.04 -18.54
CA LEU A 9 10.89 40.59 -18.42
C LEU A 9 9.92 40.19 -17.30
N GLY A 10 8.76 39.63 -17.65
CA GLY A 10 7.85 39.03 -16.69
C GLY A 10 8.40 37.68 -16.23
N THR A 11 8.88 37.62 -15.00
CA THR A 11 9.30 36.38 -14.32
C THR A 11 8.06 35.51 -14.04
N ALA A 12 7.95 34.37 -14.71
CA ALA A 12 7.02 33.31 -14.32
C ALA A 12 7.63 32.54 -13.15
N LEU A 13 7.02 32.69 -11.97
CA LEU A 13 7.38 31.97 -10.77
C LEU A 13 6.80 30.55 -10.88
N ALA A 14 7.64 29.56 -11.19
CA ALA A 14 7.26 28.16 -11.07
C ALA A 14 7.35 27.78 -9.59
N ALA A 15 6.19 27.64 -8.93
CA ALA A 15 6.12 27.16 -7.56
C ALA A 15 6.40 25.65 -7.57
N LEU A 16 7.62 25.26 -7.21
CA LEU A 16 7.97 23.88 -6.90
C LEU A 16 7.48 23.60 -5.48
N SER A 17 6.29 23.03 -5.36
CA SER A 17 5.77 22.53 -4.08
C SER A 17 6.57 21.31 -3.66
N LEU A 18 7.58 21.51 -2.81
CA LEU A 18 8.13 20.42 -1.99
C LEU A 18 7.03 19.98 -1.04
N ILE A 19 6.39 18.86 -1.35
CA ILE A 19 5.57 18.14 -0.38
C ILE A 19 6.56 17.44 0.54
N LEU A 20 6.86 18.06 1.68
CA LEU A 20 7.42 17.34 2.82
C LEU A 20 6.29 16.47 3.38
N SER A 21 6.22 15.22 2.94
CA SER A 21 5.43 14.22 3.66
C SER A 21 6.09 13.99 5.02
N PRO A 22 5.35 14.04 6.14
CA PRO A 22 5.88 13.59 7.41
C PRO A 22 6.20 12.09 7.27
N GLN A 23 7.44 11.70 7.56
CA GLN A 23 7.80 10.31 7.72
C GLN A 23 7.10 9.81 8.98
N VAL A 24 6.05 9.01 8.81
CA VAL A 24 5.41 8.32 9.91
C VAL A 24 5.84 6.87 9.81
N LEU A 25 7.03 6.58 10.35
CA LEU A 25 7.41 5.22 10.70
C LEU A 25 6.60 4.84 11.93
N ALA A 26 5.35 4.41 11.73
CA ALA A 26 4.55 3.76 12.75
C ALA A 26 4.09 2.43 12.17
N HIS A 27 4.81 1.36 12.52
CA HIS A 27 4.27 0.01 12.43
C HIS A 27 3.09 -0.04 13.41
N SER A 28 1.89 0.22 12.89
CA SER A 28 0.66 -0.02 13.64
C SER A 28 0.09 -1.36 13.20
N ASP A 29 -0.56 -2.03 14.13
CA ASP A 29 -1.35 -3.21 13.81
C ASP A 29 -2.38 -2.90 12.73
N ILE A 30 -2.74 -3.93 11.98
CA ILE A 30 -3.88 -3.92 11.09
C ILE A 30 -5.13 -4.00 11.96
N GLU A 31 -5.78 -2.86 12.16
CA GLU A 31 -7.05 -2.79 12.89
C GLU A 31 -8.19 -3.45 12.10
N VAL A 32 -8.95 -4.30 12.78
CA VAL A 32 -10.06 -5.06 12.24
C VAL A 32 -11.32 -4.79 13.05
N SER A 33 -12.39 -4.40 12.36
CA SER A 33 -13.72 -4.22 12.93
C SER A 33 -14.78 -4.96 12.12
N VAL A 34 -16.00 -5.04 12.68
CA VAL A 34 -17.18 -5.58 11.99
C VAL A 34 -18.19 -4.45 11.82
N VAL A 35 -18.40 -4.02 10.58
CA VAL A 35 -19.37 -2.96 10.24
C VAL A 35 -20.42 -3.52 9.30
N GLY A 36 -21.69 -3.49 9.73
CA GLY A 36 -22.80 -3.96 8.90
C GLY A 36 -22.72 -5.44 8.50
N GLY A 37 -22.04 -6.26 9.31
CA GLY A 37 -21.84 -7.69 9.02
C GLY A 37 -20.70 -7.99 8.05
N LYS A 38 -19.81 -7.03 7.79
CA LYS A 38 -18.60 -7.20 6.97
C LYS A 38 -17.37 -6.88 7.80
N LEU A 39 -16.29 -7.62 7.59
CA LEU A 39 -14.96 -7.28 8.11
C LEU A 39 -14.48 -5.98 7.45
N VAL A 40 -14.06 -5.01 8.25
CA VAL A 40 -13.48 -3.75 7.78
C VAL A 40 -12.08 -3.63 8.35
N VAL A 41 -11.14 -3.34 7.45
CA VAL A 41 -9.74 -3.07 7.79
C VAL A 41 -9.55 -1.57 7.90
N ASP A 42 -8.99 -1.13 9.03
CA ASP A 42 -8.70 0.28 9.32
C ASP A 42 -9.94 1.18 9.12
N GLU A 43 -11.00 0.91 9.89
CA GLU A 43 -12.27 1.66 9.83
C GLU A 43 -12.08 3.17 10.07
N GLU A 44 -11.17 3.52 10.97
CA GLU A 44 -10.84 4.93 11.29
C GLU A 44 -10.01 5.61 10.19
N ASN A 45 -9.59 4.85 9.18
CA ASN A 45 -8.96 5.32 7.96
C ASN A 45 -7.61 6.03 8.22
N HIS A 46 -6.78 5.46 9.09
CA HIS A 46 -5.45 5.93 9.41
C HIS A 46 -4.40 5.56 8.35
N ALA A 47 -4.48 4.35 7.80
CA ALA A 47 -3.52 3.85 6.83
C ALA A 47 -3.70 4.53 5.46
N PRO A 48 -2.60 4.85 4.75
CA PRO A 48 -2.68 5.38 3.40
C PRO A 48 -3.35 4.37 2.46
N ALA A 49 -4.00 4.89 1.41
CA ALA A 49 -4.63 4.07 0.39
C ALA A 49 -3.86 4.16 -0.92
N ALA A 50 -3.63 3.02 -1.57
CA ALA A 50 -3.08 2.95 -2.92
C ALA A 50 -4.02 3.66 -3.90
N PHE A 51 -3.50 4.62 -4.66
CA PHE A 51 -4.29 5.45 -5.58
C PHE A 51 -5.03 4.62 -6.63
N GLY A 52 -4.38 3.57 -7.16
CA GLY A 52 -4.93 2.76 -8.25
C GLY A 52 -6.05 1.81 -7.85
N THR A 53 -6.05 1.33 -6.61
CA THR A 53 -6.97 0.28 -6.12
C THR A 53 -7.90 0.76 -5.00
N GLY A 54 -7.52 1.82 -4.29
CA GLY A 54 -8.15 2.25 -3.05
C GLY A 54 -7.81 1.37 -1.84
N TYR A 55 -6.94 0.37 -2.00
CA TYR A 55 -6.58 -0.57 -0.93
C TYR A 55 -5.68 0.08 0.11
N LYS A 56 -5.91 -0.24 1.38
CA LYS A 56 -5.06 0.19 2.49
C LYS A 56 -3.66 -0.38 2.36
N ILE A 57 -2.65 0.39 2.78
CA ILE A 57 -1.25 -0.02 2.76
C ILE A 57 -0.74 -0.02 4.20
N PHE A 58 -0.24 -1.16 4.63
CA PHE A 58 0.48 -1.34 5.89
C PHE A 58 1.95 -1.66 5.62
N GLU A 59 2.80 -1.47 6.62
CA GLU A 59 4.25 -1.50 6.46
C GLU A 59 4.91 -2.44 7.46
N GLY A 60 5.81 -3.29 6.96
CA GLY A 60 6.70 -4.13 7.77
C GLY A 60 8.16 -3.97 7.35
N ASP A 61 9.09 -4.41 8.18
CA ASP A 61 10.54 -4.35 7.87
C ASP A 61 11.21 -5.71 8.14
N PHE A 62 11.66 -6.37 7.07
CA PHE A 62 12.48 -7.57 7.21
C PHE A 62 13.85 -7.22 7.76
N GLY A 63 14.23 -7.86 8.87
CA GLY A 63 15.44 -7.49 9.57
C GLY A 63 15.20 -6.74 10.88
N ASP A 64 13.95 -6.67 11.34
CA ASP A 64 13.65 -6.24 12.69
C ASP A 64 14.22 -7.21 13.75
N LEU A 65 14.13 -6.81 15.01
CA LEU A 65 14.70 -7.59 16.11
C LEU A 65 13.89 -8.87 16.40
N ALA A 66 12.59 -8.88 16.12
CA ALA A 66 11.68 -9.97 16.45
C ALA A 66 11.78 -11.13 15.44
N GLY A 67 11.65 -10.84 14.14
CA GLY A 67 11.75 -11.82 13.05
C GLY A 67 13.17 -12.07 12.55
N GLY A 68 14.16 -11.30 13.01
CA GLY A 68 15.55 -11.45 12.64
C GLY A 68 15.85 -11.00 11.20
N PRO A 69 17.04 -11.31 10.63
CA PRO A 69 17.56 -10.65 9.42
C PRO A 69 16.71 -10.77 8.14
N LEU A 70 15.76 -11.69 8.10
CA LEU A 70 14.99 -12.08 6.93
C LEU A 70 13.49 -12.23 7.21
N GLY A 71 13.05 -11.85 8.41
CA GLY A 71 11.67 -11.98 8.84
C GLY A 71 11.21 -10.76 9.64
N THR A 72 9.91 -10.73 9.90
CA THR A 72 9.21 -9.79 10.77
C THR A 72 7.89 -10.42 11.19
N ASP A 73 7.42 -10.11 12.38
CA ASP A 73 6.07 -10.44 12.86
C ASP A 73 5.13 -9.21 12.81
N ASP A 74 5.59 -8.13 12.18
CA ASP A 74 4.87 -6.87 11.98
C ASP A 74 4.42 -6.67 10.51
N PRO A 75 3.25 -6.05 10.28
CA PRO A 75 2.30 -5.59 11.30
C PRO A 75 1.52 -6.75 11.95
N GLY A 76 1.13 -6.57 13.22
CA GLY A 76 0.16 -7.44 13.88
C GLY A 76 -1.27 -7.23 13.38
N PHE A 77 -2.21 -7.99 13.92
CA PHE A 77 -3.64 -7.85 13.71
C PHE A 77 -4.33 -7.55 15.03
N LEU A 78 -5.15 -6.51 15.04
CA LEU A 78 -5.83 -6.04 16.25
C LEU A 78 -7.34 -5.92 16.01
N ALA A 79 -8.12 -6.60 16.83
CA ALA A 79 -9.55 -6.39 16.96
C ALA A 79 -9.88 -6.07 18.41
N SER A 80 -10.53 -4.92 18.63
CA SER A 80 -10.98 -4.52 19.97
C SER A 80 -11.96 -5.53 20.58
N GLY A 81 -12.01 -5.60 21.91
CA GLY A 81 -12.99 -6.41 22.61
C GLY A 81 -14.42 -6.05 22.19
N GLY A 82 -15.22 -7.06 21.88
CA GLY A 82 -16.58 -6.94 21.37
C GLY A 82 -16.70 -6.89 19.85
N THR A 83 -15.59 -6.92 19.09
CA THR A 83 -15.63 -7.04 17.63
C THR A 83 -16.20 -8.38 17.19
N PHE A 84 -15.73 -9.47 17.81
CA PHE A 84 -16.14 -10.85 17.50
C PHE A 84 -16.98 -11.45 18.63
N LEU A 85 -17.70 -12.55 18.35
CA LEU A 85 -18.17 -13.45 19.40
C LEU A 85 -17.02 -14.32 19.88
N SER A 86 -17.02 -14.66 21.17
CA SER A 86 -15.95 -15.47 21.75
C SER A 86 -15.76 -16.79 20.99
N GLY A 87 -14.50 -17.04 20.61
CA GLY A 87 -14.08 -18.23 19.91
C GLY A 87 -14.20 -18.16 18.39
N GLU A 88 -14.83 -17.12 17.82
CA GLU A 88 -14.75 -16.89 16.38
C GLU A 88 -13.30 -16.63 15.95
N GLN A 89 -12.98 -17.02 14.73
CA GLN A 89 -11.61 -17.05 14.23
C GLN A 89 -11.45 -16.05 13.10
N LEU A 90 -10.31 -15.36 13.09
CA LEU A 90 -9.89 -14.49 12.01
C LEU A 90 -8.87 -15.20 11.13
N TRP A 91 -9.06 -15.10 9.82
CA TRP A 91 -8.22 -15.73 8.80
C TRP A 91 -7.90 -14.70 7.71
N TYR A 92 -6.81 -14.92 6.99
CA TYR A 92 -6.50 -14.17 5.77
C TYR A 92 -6.60 -15.07 4.54
N ASN A 93 -6.86 -14.47 3.39
CA ASN A 93 -6.67 -15.08 2.09
C ASN A 93 -5.67 -14.26 1.26
N GLY A 94 -4.60 -14.90 0.82
CA GLY A 94 -3.57 -14.32 -0.04
C GLY A 94 -4.04 -14.20 -1.50
N LEU A 95 -3.83 -13.02 -2.08
CA LEU A 95 -4.36 -12.65 -3.38
C LEU A 95 -3.24 -12.30 -4.37
N GLY A 96 -3.52 -12.54 -5.65
CA GLY A 96 -2.69 -12.04 -6.76
C GLY A 96 -1.30 -12.69 -6.84
N THR A 97 -0.27 -11.85 -6.93
CA THR A 97 1.14 -12.23 -7.06
C THR A 97 2.02 -11.37 -6.14
N LEU A 98 3.26 -11.80 -5.92
CA LEU A 98 4.26 -10.98 -5.24
C LEU A 98 4.70 -9.83 -6.13
N SER A 99 4.54 -8.60 -5.65
CA SER A 99 5.05 -7.39 -6.30
C SER A 99 6.37 -6.96 -5.65
N PHE A 100 7.25 -6.37 -6.45
CA PHE A 100 8.59 -5.97 -6.04
C PHE A 100 8.92 -4.58 -6.56
N TRP A 101 9.48 -3.76 -5.68
CA TRP A 101 10.09 -2.48 -6.01
C TRP A 101 11.57 -2.67 -6.30
N ASN A 102 11.96 -2.44 -7.56
CA ASN A 102 13.34 -2.58 -8.03
C ASN A 102 14.23 -1.35 -7.79
N GLY A 103 13.75 -0.35 -7.04
CA GLY A 103 14.40 0.95 -6.87
C GLY A 103 13.87 2.05 -7.79
N SER A 104 13.00 1.72 -8.75
CA SER A 104 12.47 2.70 -9.72
C SER A 104 11.00 2.52 -10.08
N SER A 105 10.49 1.28 -10.08
CA SER A 105 9.10 0.97 -10.40
C SER A 105 8.62 -0.27 -9.67
N TRP A 106 7.34 -0.31 -9.33
CA TRP A 106 6.66 -1.54 -8.91
C TRP A 106 6.40 -2.44 -10.12
N GLY A 107 6.62 -3.74 -9.94
CA GLY A 107 6.31 -4.75 -10.95
C GLY A 107 6.26 -6.14 -10.33
N ALA A 108 6.03 -7.17 -11.13
CA ALA A 108 6.09 -8.55 -10.64
C ALA A 108 7.48 -8.86 -10.05
N ALA A 109 7.52 -9.64 -8.97
CA ALA A 109 8.77 -10.11 -8.40
C ALA A 109 9.61 -10.88 -9.43
N PRO A 110 10.96 -10.84 -9.35
CA PRO A 110 11.81 -11.65 -10.19
C PRO A 110 11.54 -13.17 -10.03
N GLY A 111 11.88 -13.95 -11.06
CA GLY A 111 11.75 -15.41 -10.98
C GLY A 111 12.57 -16.01 -9.83
N GLY A 112 11.98 -16.95 -9.09
CA GLY A 112 12.61 -17.59 -7.92
C GLY A 112 12.53 -16.80 -6.61
N VAL A 113 12.02 -15.56 -6.65
CA VAL A 113 11.78 -14.74 -5.46
C VAL A 113 10.42 -15.10 -4.86
N THR A 114 10.42 -15.33 -3.54
CA THR A 114 9.21 -15.68 -2.80
C THR A 114 9.14 -14.97 -1.45
N LEU A 115 7.93 -14.80 -0.94
CA LEU A 115 7.66 -14.30 0.41
C LEU A 115 6.69 -15.29 1.07
N GLY A 116 7.06 -15.80 2.24
CA GLY A 116 6.27 -16.71 3.05
C GLY A 116 5.52 -15.96 4.15
N VAL A 117 4.28 -16.37 4.39
CA VAL A 117 3.49 -15.98 5.57
C VAL A 117 3.19 -17.27 6.32
N GLU A 118 3.76 -17.44 7.51
CA GLU A 118 3.46 -18.56 8.39
C GLU A 118 2.31 -18.16 9.31
N ASP A 119 1.24 -18.93 9.24
CA ASP A 119 0.01 -18.68 9.97
C ASP A 119 0.09 -19.23 11.41
N ALA A 120 -0.91 -18.92 12.24
CA ALA A 120 -0.94 -19.37 13.65
C ALA A 120 -1.01 -20.90 13.83
N LEU A 121 -1.24 -21.66 12.75
CA LEU A 121 -1.26 -23.13 12.75
C LEU A 121 0.05 -23.73 12.20
N GLY A 122 1.04 -22.90 11.86
CA GLY A 122 2.33 -23.30 11.30
C GLY A 122 2.26 -23.68 9.81
N SER A 123 1.20 -23.26 9.10
CA SER A 123 1.06 -23.44 7.66
C SER A 123 1.61 -22.22 6.93
N THR A 124 2.37 -22.44 5.85
CA THR A 124 2.95 -21.35 5.07
C THR A 124 2.16 -21.06 3.80
N THR A 125 1.67 -19.84 3.68
CA THR A 125 1.24 -19.23 2.41
C THR A 125 2.46 -18.69 1.67
N LEU A 126 2.61 -19.03 0.39
CA LEU A 126 3.76 -18.60 -0.42
C LEU A 126 3.33 -17.68 -1.56
N PHE A 127 3.84 -16.44 -1.54
CA PHE A 127 3.68 -15.47 -2.61
C PHE A 127 4.86 -15.54 -3.58
N SER A 128 4.55 -15.52 -4.88
CA SER A 128 5.55 -15.53 -5.95
C SER A 128 5.09 -14.70 -7.14
N ALA A 129 5.97 -14.52 -8.13
CA ALA A 129 5.62 -13.89 -9.40
C ALA A 129 4.50 -14.62 -10.17
N SER A 130 4.33 -15.92 -9.92
CA SER A 130 3.34 -16.77 -10.60
C SER A 130 1.98 -16.86 -9.88
N GLY A 131 1.89 -16.40 -8.64
CA GLY A 131 0.67 -16.49 -7.85
C GLY A 131 0.93 -16.79 -6.38
N VAL A 132 -0.16 -17.10 -5.67
CA VAL A 132 -0.17 -17.53 -4.27
C VAL A 132 -0.48 -19.02 -4.19
N THR A 133 0.28 -19.76 -3.37
CA THR A 133 -0.05 -21.14 -2.98
C THR A 133 -0.40 -21.21 -1.50
N ASN A 134 -1.33 -22.09 -1.12
CA ASN A 134 -1.89 -22.17 0.23
C ASN A 134 -2.42 -20.81 0.71
N SER A 135 -3.31 -20.20 -0.07
CA SER A 135 -3.69 -18.80 0.12
C SER A 135 -4.42 -18.52 1.43
N LEU A 136 -5.13 -19.49 2.01
CA LEU A 136 -5.88 -19.31 3.26
C LEU A 136 -4.98 -19.66 4.46
N GLY A 137 -4.87 -18.74 5.43
CA GLY A 137 -4.12 -18.95 6.66
C GLY A 137 -4.81 -18.35 7.89
N ALA A 138 -4.60 -18.97 9.05
CA ALA A 138 -5.18 -18.56 10.33
C ALA A 138 -4.40 -17.42 10.98
N ILE A 139 -5.09 -16.39 11.47
CA ILE A 139 -4.48 -15.31 12.25
C ILE A 139 -4.58 -15.64 13.74
N ASP A 140 -5.80 -15.72 14.27
CA ASP A 140 -6.04 -16.11 15.66
C ASP A 140 -7.51 -16.42 15.91
N GLN A 141 -7.79 -16.93 17.10
CA GLN A 141 -9.11 -17.07 17.67
C GLN A 141 -9.40 -15.95 18.69
N SER A 142 -10.58 -15.36 18.61
CA SER A 142 -11.01 -14.33 19.55
C SER A 142 -11.14 -14.86 20.98
N ASP A 143 -10.76 -14.01 21.94
CA ASP A 143 -10.78 -14.33 23.37
C ASP A 143 -12.20 -14.35 23.96
N SER A 144 -12.32 -14.46 25.30
CA SER A 144 -13.62 -14.42 25.98
C SER A 144 -14.36 -13.07 25.85
N GLY A 145 -13.62 -12.01 25.54
CA GLY A 145 -14.13 -10.67 25.30
C GLY A 145 -14.40 -10.38 23.81
N GLY A 146 -14.12 -11.32 22.89
CA GLY A 146 -14.29 -11.12 21.46
C GLY A 146 -13.21 -10.26 20.81
N GLY A 147 -12.06 -10.08 21.47
CA GLY A 147 -10.90 -9.37 20.93
C GLY A 147 -9.87 -10.31 20.33
N ILE A 148 -9.02 -9.79 19.44
CA ILE A 148 -7.83 -10.45 18.89
C ILE A 148 -6.67 -9.46 18.98
N HIS A 149 -5.50 -9.93 19.38
CA HIS A 149 -4.24 -9.22 19.22
C HIS A 149 -3.17 -10.27 18.98
N ALA A 150 -2.81 -10.44 17.71
CA ALA A 150 -1.96 -11.52 17.26
C ALA A 150 -0.97 -11.05 16.20
N HIS A 151 0.17 -11.70 16.18
CA HIS A 151 1.20 -11.51 15.18
C HIS A 151 1.42 -12.85 14.47
N ILE A 152 1.65 -12.79 13.15
CA ILE A 152 2.00 -13.93 12.31
C ILE A 152 3.32 -13.62 11.61
N ASP A 153 4.06 -14.66 11.25
CA ASP A 153 5.42 -14.47 10.76
C ASP A 153 5.46 -14.25 9.25
N PHE A 154 6.14 -13.19 8.83
CA PHE A 154 6.46 -12.92 7.44
C PHE A 154 7.95 -13.17 7.21
N ALA A 155 8.31 -13.87 6.15
CA ALA A 155 9.71 -14.19 5.86
C ALA A 155 10.05 -14.18 4.37
N VAL A 156 11.31 -13.85 4.09
CA VAL A 156 11.93 -13.96 2.76
C VAL A 156 13.20 -14.80 2.81
N SER A 157 13.65 -15.29 1.66
CA SER A 157 14.94 -15.96 1.58
C SER A 157 16.11 -14.97 1.58
N ASP A 158 17.32 -15.42 1.92
CA ASP A 158 18.55 -14.65 1.79
C ASP A 158 18.91 -14.34 0.33
N LEU A 159 18.41 -15.15 -0.61
CA LEU A 159 18.56 -14.97 -2.06
C LEU A 159 17.64 -13.87 -2.63
N ASN A 160 16.64 -13.42 -1.87
CA ASN A 160 15.77 -12.34 -2.28
C ASN A 160 16.58 -11.02 -2.38
N PRO A 161 16.49 -10.28 -3.51
CA PRO A 161 17.20 -9.02 -3.66
C PRO A 161 16.74 -7.96 -2.65
N ALA A 162 17.62 -7.01 -2.33
CA ALA A 162 17.20 -5.84 -1.57
C ALA A 162 16.16 -5.02 -2.37
N GLY A 163 15.14 -4.50 -1.68
CA GLY A 163 14.02 -3.78 -2.29
C GLY A 163 12.82 -3.69 -1.34
N ALA A 164 11.66 -3.40 -1.90
CA ALA A 164 10.39 -3.49 -1.17
C ALA A 164 9.49 -4.56 -1.80
N TYR A 165 8.77 -5.29 -0.96
CA TYR A 165 7.92 -6.41 -1.35
C TYR A 165 6.48 -6.11 -1.00
N LEU A 166 5.56 -6.27 -1.93
CA LEU A 166 4.14 -6.04 -1.69
C LEU A 166 3.36 -7.33 -1.86
N VAL A 167 2.60 -7.69 -0.83
CA VAL A 167 1.57 -8.74 -0.86
C VAL A 167 0.19 -8.12 -0.75
N THR A 168 -0.82 -8.85 -1.22
CA THR A 168 -2.22 -8.43 -1.09
C THR A 168 -2.99 -9.51 -0.35
N LEU A 169 -3.71 -9.11 0.69
CA LEU A 169 -4.53 -9.98 1.51
C LEU A 169 -5.98 -9.48 1.53
N SER A 170 -6.92 -10.36 1.84
CA SER A 170 -8.24 -10.03 2.35
C SER A 170 -8.50 -10.84 3.62
N LEU A 171 -9.33 -10.34 4.54
CA LEU A 171 -9.72 -11.07 5.74
C LEU A 171 -11.01 -11.85 5.51
N THR A 172 -11.09 -13.02 6.14
CA THR A 172 -12.30 -13.83 6.27
C THR A 172 -12.43 -14.31 7.71
N SER A 173 -13.59 -14.88 8.05
CA SER A 173 -13.87 -15.33 9.42
C SER A 173 -14.49 -16.72 9.42
N LEU A 174 -14.24 -17.47 10.49
CA LEU A 174 -14.92 -18.72 10.78
C LEU A 174 -15.61 -18.62 12.13
N ASP A 175 -16.70 -19.36 12.32
CA ASP A 175 -17.34 -19.45 13.62
C ASP A 175 -16.46 -20.20 14.64
N ALA A 176 -16.89 -20.27 15.90
CA ALA A 176 -16.15 -20.94 16.96
C ALA A 176 -15.95 -22.46 16.74
N SER A 177 -16.68 -23.06 15.81
CA SER A 177 -16.47 -24.46 15.41
C SER A 177 -15.47 -24.62 14.26
N GLY A 178 -14.95 -23.51 13.72
CA GLY A 178 -14.12 -23.49 12.51
C GLY A 178 -14.94 -23.77 11.24
N GLY A 179 -16.26 -23.57 11.30
CA GLY A 179 -17.21 -23.96 10.25
C GLY A 179 -17.63 -22.81 9.33
N LEU A 180 -18.25 -23.20 8.21
CA LEU A 180 -18.97 -22.30 7.31
C LEU A 180 -20.50 -22.40 7.58
N PRO A 181 -21.28 -21.36 7.26
CA PRO A 181 -20.87 -20.09 6.63
C PRO A 181 -20.08 -19.20 7.60
N ALA A 182 -19.19 -18.39 7.04
CA ALA A 182 -18.49 -17.33 7.78
C ALA A 182 -19.52 -16.42 8.48
N PRO A 183 -19.27 -16.04 9.76
CA PRO A 183 -20.16 -15.12 10.48
C PRO A 183 -20.28 -13.75 9.82
N TYR A 184 -19.22 -13.33 9.11
CA TYR A 184 -19.12 -12.02 8.47
C TYR A 184 -18.72 -12.15 6.99
N ALA A 185 -19.12 -11.17 6.20
CA ALA A 185 -18.60 -11.01 4.84
C ALA A 185 -17.12 -10.62 4.87
N ASP A 186 -16.36 -11.13 3.90
CA ASP A 186 -14.92 -10.86 3.73
C ASP A 186 -14.61 -9.36 3.61
N SER A 187 -13.41 -8.97 4.04
CA SER A 187 -12.95 -7.59 3.92
C SER A 187 -12.68 -7.19 2.46
N ASP A 188 -12.63 -5.88 2.21
CA ASP A 188 -11.96 -5.42 1.00
C ASP A 188 -10.46 -5.78 1.07
N PRO A 189 -9.78 -6.00 -0.07
CA PRO A 189 -8.36 -6.28 -0.06
C PRO A 189 -7.53 -5.11 0.46
N PHE A 190 -6.39 -5.43 1.04
CA PHE A 190 -5.38 -4.50 1.51
C PHE A 190 -3.98 -5.01 1.18
N HIS A 191 -3.02 -4.10 1.20
CA HIS A 191 -1.61 -4.35 0.91
C HIS A 191 -0.80 -4.33 2.19
N ILE A 192 0.20 -5.20 2.25
CA ILE A 192 1.32 -5.06 3.19
C ILE A 192 2.58 -4.92 2.36
N VAL A 193 3.37 -3.89 2.66
CA VAL A 193 4.62 -3.58 1.98
C VAL A 193 5.76 -3.79 2.96
N PHE A 194 6.71 -4.63 2.61
CA PHE A 194 7.84 -5.00 3.44
C PHE A 194 9.13 -4.40 2.92
N ASN A 195 9.87 -3.72 3.78
CA ASN A 195 11.24 -3.29 3.50
C ASN A 195 12.18 -4.50 3.55
N ARG A 196 13.11 -4.61 2.59
CA ARG A 196 14.22 -5.56 2.63
C ARG A 196 15.53 -4.82 2.36
N GLY A 197 16.06 -4.19 3.40
CA GLY A 197 17.40 -3.58 3.37
C GLY A 197 17.50 -2.27 2.58
N LEU A 198 16.38 -1.60 2.30
CA LEU A 198 16.40 -0.19 1.87
C LEU A 198 16.61 0.73 3.07
N SER A 199 17.10 1.94 2.82
CA SER A 199 16.98 3.01 3.83
C SER A 199 15.51 3.38 4.00
N GLY A 200 15.13 3.88 5.18
CA GLY A 200 13.76 4.33 5.43
C GLY A 200 13.29 5.35 4.39
N GLU A 201 14.13 6.31 3.99
CA GLU A 201 13.78 7.26 2.92
C GLU A 201 13.49 6.58 1.57
N ALA A 202 14.29 5.58 1.18
CA ALA A 202 14.07 4.85 -0.07
C ALA A 202 12.84 3.95 -0.01
N PHE A 203 12.53 3.40 1.17
CA PHE A 203 11.33 2.61 1.41
C PHE A 203 10.06 3.47 1.31
N GLU A 204 10.02 4.59 2.02
CA GLU A 204 8.93 5.57 1.97
C GLU A 204 8.71 6.12 0.55
N ALA A 205 9.81 6.36 -0.18
CA ALA A 205 9.72 6.77 -1.59
C ALA A 205 9.02 5.70 -2.46
N SER A 206 9.22 4.40 -2.17
CA SER A 206 8.52 3.32 -2.89
C SER A 206 7.01 3.36 -2.64
N ILE A 207 6.59 3.63 -1.40
CA ILE A 207 5.19 3.71 -0.99
C ILE A 207 4.52 4.96 -1.56
N ALA A 208 5.24 6.08 -1.60
CA ALA A 208 4.75 7.32 -2.22
C ALA A 208 4.34 7.12 -3.70
N THR A 209 4.97 6.20 -4.43
CA THR A 209 4.57 5.89 -5.82
C THR A 209 3.25 5.11 -5.91
N LEU A 210 2.83 4.42 -4.85
CA LEU A 210 1.54 3.72 -4.79
C LEU A 210 0.40 4.66 -4.42
N THR A 211 0.67 5.70 -3.62
CA THR A 211 -0.34 6.60 -3.05
C THR A 211 -0.55 7.88 -3.85
N THR A 212 0.38 8.22 -4.75
CA THR A 212 0.27 9.41 -5.60
C THR A 212 -0.03 9.05 -7.05
N PRO A 213 -0.98 9.73 -7.71
CA PRO A 213 -1.16 9.60 -9.14
C PRO A 213 0.09 10.12 -9.85
N VAL A 214 0.79 9.25 -10.58
CA VAL A 214 1.85 9.67 -11.51
C VAL A 214 1.18 10.37 -12.68
N PRO A 215 1.39 11.68 -12.90
CA PRO A 215 0.77 12.36 -14.02
C PRO A 215 1.40 11.85 -15.31
N GLU A 216 0.59 11.21 -16.16
CA GLU A 216 1.06 10.68 -17.43
C GLU A 216 1.69 11.81 -18.28
N PRO A 217 2.80 11.56 -19.00
CA PRO A 217 3.43 12.56 -19.87
C PRO A 217 2.46 13.23 -20.85
N GLU A 218 1.43 12.49 -21.29
CA GLU A 218 0.39 12.99 -22.17
C GLU A 218 -0.49 14.08 -21.53
N SER A 219 -0.69 14.04 -20.22
CA SER A 219 -1.43 15.08 -19.49
C SER A 219 -0.70 16.43 -19.56
N TYR A 220 0.63 16.41 -19.46
CA TYR A 220 1.46 17.61 -19.65
C TYR A 220 1.46 18.07 -21.11
N ALA A 221 1.55 17.14 -22.06
CA ALA A 221 1.52 17.47 -23.48
C ALA A 221 0.18 18.14 -23.88
N MET A 222 -0.95 17.62 -23.39
CA MET A 222 -2.28 18.17 -23.64
C MET A 222 -2.49 19.52 -22.96
N PHE A 223 -1.99 19.69 -21.73
CA PHE A 223 -2.01 20.98 -21.04
C PHE A 223 -1.22 22.04 -21.82
N LEU A 224 0.01 21.72 -22.25
CA LEU A 224 0.85 22.62 -23.06
C LEU A 224 0.21 22.92 -24.42
N ALA A 225 -0.38 21.92 -25.08
CA ALA A 225 -1.11 22.12 -26.32
C ALA A 225 -2.31 23.06 -26.14
N GLY A 226 -3.07 22.90 -25.05
CA GLY A 226 -4.17 23.79 -24.67
C GLY A 226 -3.70 25.24 -24.49
N LEU A 227 -2.62 25.45 -23.74
CA LEU A 227 -2.04 26.79 -23.55
C LEU A 227 -1.58 27.41 -24.88
N ALA A 228 -0.95 26.63 -25.75
CA ALA A 228 -0.51 27.09 -27.07
C ALA A 228 -1.69 27.53 -27.95
N LEU A 229 -2.79 26.77 -27.96
CA LEU A 229 -4.01 27.11 -28.68
C LEU A 229 -4.64 28.41 -28.14
N CYS A 230 -4.75 28.55 -26.82
CA CYS A 230 -5.27 29.77 -26.19
C CYS A 230 -4.42 31.00 -26.58
N ALA A 231 -3.09 30.89 -26.53
CA ALA A 231 -2.17 31.96 -26.93
C ALA A 231 -2.34 32.33 -28.42
N GLN A 232 -2.54 31.35 -29.30
CA GLN A 232 -2.81 31.60 -30.72
C GLN A 232 -4.15 32.34 -30.94
N VAL A 233 -5.21 31.98 -30.22
CA VAL A 233 -6.52 32.64 -30.32
C VAL A 233 -6.43 34.10 -29.87
N VAL A 234 -5.76 34.39 -28.75
CA VAL A 234 -5.56 35.75 -28.25
C VAL A 234 -4.78 36.59 -29.28
N ARG A 235 -3.70 36.04 -29.84
CA ARG A 235 -2.88 36.71 -30.86
C ARG A 235 -3.69 37.02 -32.13
N ARG A 236 -4.56 36.11 -32.57
CA ARG A 236 -5.44 36.33 -33.73
C ARG A 236 -6.47 37.43 -33.48
N ARG A 237 -7.02 37.53 -32.26
CA ARG A 237 -7.97 38.59 -31.89
C ARG A 237 -7.31 39.97 -31.88
N GLN A 238 -6.10 40.08 -31.33
CA GLN A 238 -5.35 41.35 -31.31
C GLN A 238 -5.03 41.87 -32.72
N ARG A 239 -4.72 40.97 -33.67
CA ARG A 239 -4.45 41.34 -35.08
C ARG A 239 -5.67 41.77 -35.88
N ARG A 240 -6.89 41.44 -35.43
CA ARG A 240 -8.14 41.82 -36.11
C ARG A 240 -8.70 43.17 -35.64
N ASN A 241 -8.21 43.67 -34.52
CA ASN A 241 -8.73 44.87 -33.85
C ASN A 241 -7.73 46.04 -33.86
N GLY A 242 -6.64 45.96 -34.64
CA GLY A 242 -5.68 47.03 -34.88
C GLY A 242 -5.36 47.13 -36.35
#